data_AF-A0A486R957-F1
#
_entry.id   AF-A0A486R957-F1
#
_cell.length_a   1.000
_cell.length_b   1.000
_cell.length_c   1.000
_cell.angle_alpha   90.00
_cell.angle_beta   90.00
_cell.angle_gamma   90.00
#
_symmetry.space_group_name_H-M   'P 1'
#
loop_
_entity.id
_entity.type
_entity.pdbx_description
1 polymer ?
#
loop_
_entity_poly.entity_id
_entity_poly.type
_entity_poly.pdbx_seq_one_letter_code
_entity_poly.pdbx_strand_id
1 'polypeptide(L)'
;MLPDIRIRLARYYDELLVDEVQDFAGHDFNFLLELCRAEITVLCCGDFYQHTFDTSHDGNVNSTLHDDITRYEARFDAAGFAVDRDTLNRTWRCSASVCEFITGQLNIRIAAHGIHASLIETIADTERSATLHADNTVIKLFYREHHRYGCYSMNWGASKGLDHFQDVCIVMGSSHWKLLTRQELATLPPSSRNRLYVACSRARGNIYFVPETHLRRFRN
;
A
#
# COMPACT_ATOMS: atom_id res chain seq x y z
N MET A 1 -28.30 -6.53 19.68
CA MET A 1 -27.73 -5.86 18.49
C MET A 1 -26.62 -6.69 17.83
N LEU A 2 -25.42 -6.83 18.40
CA LEU A 2 -24.34 -7.63 17.77
C LEU A 2 -24.71 -9.12 17.57
N PRO A 3 -25.31 -9.84 18.55
CA PRO A 3 -25.76 -11.22 18.33
C PRO A 3 -26.77 -11.35 17.19
N ASP A 4 -27.69 -10.38 17.07
CA ASP A 4 -28.71 -10.38 16.02
C ASP A 4 -28.10 -10.20 14.62
N ILE A 5 -27.05 -9.37 14.51
CA ILE A 5 -26.29 -9.19 13.26
C ILE A 5 -25.63 -10.51 12.86
N ARG A 6 -24.98 -11.20 13.80
CA ARG A 6 -24.35 -12.51 13.53
C ARG A 6 -25.35 -13.57 13.08
N ILE A 7 -26.49 -13.67 13.76
CA ILE A 7 -27.57 -14.60 13.39
C ILE A 7 -28.09 -14.29 11.98
N ARG A 8 -28.21 -13.00 11.64
CA ARG A 8 -28.64 -12.60 10.29
C ARG A 8 -27.59 -12.92 9.23
N LEU A 9 -26.30 -12.70 9.53
CA LEU A 9 -25.21 -13.09 8.63
C LEU A 9 -25.27 -14.59 8.33
N ALA A 10 -25.28 -15.42 9.37
CA ALA A 10 -25.37 -16.88 9.23
C ALA A 10 -26.67 -17.38 8.58
N ARG A 11 -27.76 -16.61 8.67
CA ARG A 11 -29.01 -16.95 7.99
C ARG A 11 -28.95 -16.75 6.48
N TYR A 12 -28.23 -15.74 6.00
CA TYR A 12 -28.33 -15.29 4.62
C TYR A 12 -27.07 -15.50 3.79
N TYR A 13 -25.93 -15.77 4.43
CA TYR A 13 -24.64 -15.91 3.78
C TYR A 13 -23.91 -17.13 4.33
N ASP A 14 -23.26 -17.86 3.44
CA ASP A 14 -22.35 -18.95 3.81
C ASP A 14 -20.95 -18.42 4.12
N GLU A 15 -20.55 -17.33 3.47
CA GLU A 15 -19.19 -16.77 3.55
C GLU A 15 -19.19 -15.24 3.61
N LEU A 16 -18.20 -14.69 4.33
CA LEU A 16 -17.86 -13.28 4.36
C LEU A 16 -16.41 -13.10 3.90
N LEU A 17 -16.21 -12.37 2.80
CA LEU A 17 -14.89 -12.07 2.25
C LEU A 17 -14.57 -10.59 2.53
N VAL A 18 -13.45 -10.33 3.20
CA VAL A 18 -12.99 -8.98 3.54
C VAL A 18 -11.65 -8.73 2.88
N ASP A 19 -11.62 -7.84 1.89
CA ASP A 19 -10.37 -7.38 1.26
C ASP A 19 -9.81 -6.16 1.99
N GLU A 20 -8.51 -5.93 1.84
CA GLU A 20 -7.77 -4.82 2.46
C GLU A 20 -7.99 -4.70 3.98
N VAL A 21 -8.05 -5.85 4.67
CA VAL A 21 -8.41 -5.95 6.10
C VAL A 21 -7.55 -5.08 7.03
N GLN A 22 -6.31 -4.76 6.62
CA GLN A 22 -5.41 -3.89 7.37
C GLN A 22 -5.90 -2.45 7.48
N ASP A 23 -6.84 -1.99 6.66
CA ASP A 23 -7.39 -0.63 6.77
C ASP A 23 -8.48 -0.54 7.87
N PHE A 24 -8.99 -1.67 8.37
CA PHE A 24 -9.92 -1.65 9.51
C PHE A 24 -9.20 -1.21 10.77
N ALA A 25 -9.62 -0.06 11.30
CA ALA A 25 -9.01 0.57 12.47
C ALA A 25 -10.08 0.94 13.51
N GLY A 26 -9.64 1.42 14.67
CA GLY A 26 -10.55 1.99 15.66
C GLY A 26 -11.64 1.03 16.12
N HIS A 27 -12.88 1.53 16.17
CA HIS A 27 -14.06 0.76 16.51
C HIS A 27 -14.46 -0.25 15.43
N ASP A 28 -14.18 0.05 14.16
CA ASP A 28 -14.51 -0.84 13.04
C ASP A 28 -13.70 -2.13 13.09
N PHE A 29 -12.43 -2.07 13.53
CA PHE A 29 -11.64 -3.28 13.77
C PHE A 29 -12.30 -4.18 14.82
N ASN A 30 -12.80 -3.60 15.92
CA ASN A 30 -13.51 -4.38 16.94
C ASN A 30 -14.81 -4.96 16.37
N PHE A 31 -15.53 -4.18 15.56
CA PHE A 31 -16.76 -4.65 14.91
C PHE A 31 -16.47 -5.80 13.95
N LEU A 32 -15.42 -5.71 13.13
CA LEU A 32 -14.96 -6.79 12.27
C LEU A 32 -14.73 -8.07 13.09
N LEU A 33 -13.95 -8.00 14.18
CA LEU A 33 -13.71 -9.18 15.03
C LEU A 33 -15.01 -9.77 15.62
N GLU A 34 -16.02 -8.95 15.89
CA GLU A 34 -17.35 -9.45 16.31
C GLU A 34 -18.13 -10.11 15.17
N LEU A 35 -18.03 -9.60 13.94
CA LEU A 35 -18.65 -10.24 12.76
C LEU A 35 -18.03 -11.60 12.48
N CYS A 36 -16.72 -11.73 12.68
CA CYS A 36 -15.99 -12.97 12.48
C CYS A 36 -16.40 -14.11 13.41
N ARG A 37 -17.17 -13.83 14.46
CA ARG A 37 -17.75 -14.83 15.36
C ARG A 37 -19.10 -15.38 14.89
N ALA A 38 -19.60 -14.92 13.75
CA ALA A 38 -20.80 -15.50 13.14
C ALA A 38 -20.49 -16.94 12.68
N GLU A 39 -21.50 -17.82 12.66
CA GLU A 39 -21.39 -19.21 12.20
C GLU A 39 -21.36 -19.29 10.66
N ILE A 40 -20.37 -18.63 10.06
CA ILE A 40 -20.10 -18.58 8.62
C ILE A 40 -18.60 -18.71 8.39
N THR A 41 -18.19 -19.04 7.17
CA THR A 41 -16.78 -18.96 6.79
C THR A 41 -16.39 -17.49 6.64
N VAL A 42 -15.27 -17.08 7.21
CA VAL A 42 -14.75 -15.72 7.03
C VAL A 42 -13.32 -15.78 6.49
N LEU A 43 -13.09 -15.11 5.37
CA LEU A 43 -11.76 -14.97 4.78
C LEU A 43 -11.40 -13.49 4.71
N CYS A 44 -10.31 -13.14 5.37
CA CYS A 44 -9.74 -11.80 5.35
C CYS A 44 -8.44 -11.81 4.54
N CYS A 45 -8.35 -10.93 3.55
CA CYS A 45 -7.16 -10.71 2.74
C CYS A 45 -6.63 -9.29 3.00
N GLY A 46 -5.31 -9.15 3.04
CA GLY A 46 -4.69 -7.84 3.23
C GLY A 46 -3.16 -7.91 3.26
N ASP A 47 -2.55 -6.73 3.24
CA ASP A 47 -1.11 -6.57 3.38
C ASP A 47 -0.85 -5.48 4.43
N PHE A 48 -0.39 -5.89 5.61
CA PHE A 48 -0.11 -5.01 6.75
C PHE A 48 0.77 -3.81 6.37
N TYR A 49 1.75 -4.02 5.48
CA TYR A 49 2.66 -2.95 5.06
C TYR A 49 2.04 -2.04 4.00
N GLN A 50 0.88 -2.38 3.42
CA GLN A 50 0.06 -1.48 2.59
C GLN A 50 -1.05 -0.77 3.38
N HIS A 51 -0.98 -0.74 4.73
CA HIS A 51 -1.87 0.09 5.52
C HIS A 51 -1.65 1.58 5.20
N THR A 52 -2.65 2.21 4.56
CA THR A 52 -2.58 3.62 4.14
C THR A 52 -3.78 4.47 4.54
N PHE A 53 -4.88 3.83 4.95
CA PHE A 53 -6.14 4.43 5.37
C PHE A 53 -6.66 3.72 6.62
N ASP A 54 -7.32 4.46 7.50
CA ASP A 54 -8.07 3.90 8.62
C ASP A 54 -9.57 4.03 8.29
N THR A 55 -10.37 2.99 8.51
CA THR A 55 -11.83 3.09 8.35
C THR A 55 -12.49 3.95 9.44
N SER A 56 -11.88 4.03 10.63
CA SER A 56 -12.36 4.80 11.77
C SER A 56 -11.23 5.57 12.45
N HIS A 57 -11.47 6.87 12.67
CA HIS A 57 -10.59 7.77 13.43
C HIS A 57 -11.18 8.17 14.78
N ASP A 58 -12.17 7.43 15.26
CA ASP A 58 -12.93 7.77 16.47
C ASP A 58 -12.12 7.47 17.74
N GLY A 59 -11.59 8.54 18.34
CA GLY A 59 -10.86 8.47 19.60
C GLY A 59 -9.55 7.69 19.52
N ASN A 60 -9.14 7.11 20.65
CA ASN A 60 -7.84 6.42 20.79
C ASN A 60 -7.97 4.89 20.76
N VAL A 61 -9.13 4.35 20.42
CA VAL A 61 -9.35 2.91 20.40
C VAL A 61 -8.45 2.29 19.33
N ASN A 62 -7.71 1.24 19.69
CA ASN A 62 -6.80 0.55 18.77
C ASN A 62 -5.76 1.49 18.08
N SER A 63 -5.37 2.61 18.72
CA SER A 63 -4.42 3.57 18.13
C SER A 63 -3.02 3.00 17.83
N THR A 64 -2.65 1.90 18.49
CA THR A 64 -1.37 1.18 18.32
C THR A 64 -1.51 -0.12 17.53
N LEU A 65 -2.68 -0.37 16.92
CA LEU A 65 -3.01 -1.62 16.21
C LEU A 65 -2.00 -1.94 15.11
N HIS A 66 -1.52 -0.91 14.41
CA HIS A 66 -0.64 -1.03 13.26
C HIS A 66 0.85 -0.79 13.57
N ASP A 67 1.24 -0.79 14.86
CA ASP A 67 2.63 -0.57 15.25
C ASP A 67 3.51 -1.81 15.02
N ASP A 68 2.93 -3.01 15.16
CA ASP A 68 3.66 -4.27 15.10
C ASP A 68 2.79 -5.37 14.47
N ILE A 69 3.31 -6.00 13.41
CA ILE A 69 2.59 -7.04 12.67
C ILE A 69 2.30 -8.29 13.52
N THR A 70 3.19 -8.65 14.44
CA THR A 70 3.00 -9.83 15.31
C THR A 70 1.85 -9.57 16.28
N ARG A 71 1.77 -8.37 16.85
CA ARG A 71 0.65 -7.96 17.70
C ARG A 71 -0.64 -7.86 16.90
N TYR A 72 -0.59 -7.34 15.68
CA TYR A 72 -1.74 -7.25 14.79
C TYR A 72 -2.32 -8.64 14.50
N GLU A 73 -1.49 -9.58 14.09
CA GLU A 73 -1.92 -10.96 13.80
C GLU A 73 -2.41 -11.70 15.04
N ALA A 74 -1.80 -11.47 16.21
CA ALA A 74 -2.26 -12.05 17.46
C ALA A 74 -3.71 -11.64 17.80
N ARG A 75 -4.19 -10.49 17.31
CA ARG A 75 -5.60 -10.08 17.47
C ARG A 75 -6.54 -10.95 16.62
N PHE A 76 -6.12 -11.36 15.43
CA PHE A 76 -6.87 -12.28 14.58
C PHE A 76 -6.84 -13.72 15.13
N ASP A 77 -5.66 -14.18 15.57
CA ASP A 77 -5.52 -15.49 16.21
C ASP A 77 -6.42 -15.61 17.46
N ALA A 78 -6.41 -14.59 18.33
CA ALA A 78 -7.30 -14.52 19.49
C ALA A 78 -8.80 -14.43 19.12
N ALA A 79 -9.13 -14.04 17.89
CA ALA A 79 -10.49 -14.04 17.35
C ALA A 79 -10.85 -15.36 16.63
N GLY A 80 -9.95 -16.35 16.60
CA GLY A 80 -10.18 -17.67 16.02
C GLY A 80 -9.73 -17.83 14.57
N PHE A 81 -8.96 -16.88 14.01
CA PHE A 81 -8.41 -17.01 12.66
C PHE A 81 -7.10 -17.77 12.65
N ALA A 82 -6.93 -18.64 11.65
CA ALA A 82 -5.62 -19.11 11.25
C ALA A 82 -4.96 -18.06 10.34
N VAL A 83 -3.88 -17.43 10.80
CA VAL A 83 -3.12 -16.47 9.99
C VAL A 83 -2.23 -17.23 9.02
N ASP A 84 -2.53 -17.10 7.73
CA ASP A 84 -1.76 -17.70 6.63
C ASP A 84 -0.78 -16.66 6.04
N ARG A 85 0.52 -16.97 6.08
CA ARG A 85 1.59 -16.15 5.51
C ARG A 85 2.23 -16.78 4.27
N ASP A 86 1.80 -17.98 3.89
CA ASP A 86 2.49 -18.81 2.91
C ASP A 86 1.79 -18.81 1.56
N THR A 87 0.45 -18.83 1.52
CA THR A 87 -0.31 -18.98 0.27
C THR A 87 -0.04 -17.84 -0.74
N LEU A 88 0.05 -16.60 -0.28
CA LEU A 88 0.27 -15.41 -1.12
C LEU A 88 1.63 -14.73 -0.83
N ASN A 89 2.66 -15.52 -0.51
CA ASN A 89 3.98 -15.00 -0.17
C ASN A 89 4.79 -14.42 -1.36
N ARG A 90 4.25 -14.53 -2.58
CA ARG A 90 4.88 -14.05 -3.83
C ARG A 90 3.90 -13.29 -4.71
N THR A 91 4.41 -12.29 -5.43
CA THR A 91 3.63 -11.45 -6.34
C THR A 91 3.81 -11.84 -7.79
N TRP A 92 2.71 -11.86 -8.54
CA TRP A 92 2.71 -11.97 -10.01
C TRP A 92 2.81 -10.61 -10.70
N ARG A 93 2.61 -9.51 -9.96
CA ARG A 93 2.54 -8.16 -10.51
C ARG A 93 3.91 -7.53 -10.64
N CYS A 94 4.69 -7.54 -9.56
CA CYS A 94 5.98 -6.87 -9.52
C CYS A 94 7.07 -7.77 -10.11
N SER A 95 8.02 -7.15 -10.78
CA SER A 95 9.24 -7.82 -11.26
C SER A 95 10.20 -8.14 -10.12
N ALA A 96 11.18 -9.01 -10.38
CA ALA A 96 12.19 -9.40 -9.40
C ALA A 96 12.97 -8.18 -8.89
N SER A 97 13.37 -7.27 -9.79
CA SER A 97 14.11 -6.05 -9.41
C SER A 97 13.27 -5.08 -8.57
N VAL A 98 11.96 -4.98 -8.81
CA VAL A 98 11.05 -4.18 -7.97
C VAL A 98 10.91 -4.79 -6.57
N CYS A 99 10.76 -6.12 -6.48
CA CYS A 99 10.72 -6.80 -5.19
C CYS A 99 12.03 -6.68 -4.40
N GLU A 100 13.17 -6.79 -5.08
CA GLU A 100 14.50 -6.58 -4.49
C GLU A 100 14.67 -5.13 -4.00
N PHE A 101 14.23 -4.15 -4.79
CA PHE A 101 14.24 -2.75 -4.39
C PHE A 101 13.39 -2.52 -3.13
N ILE A 102 12.15 -3.03 -3.10
CA ILE A 102 11.27 -2.89 -1.94
C ILE A 102 11.88 -3.55 -0.69
N THR A 103 12.40 -4.77 -0.84
CA THR A 103 13.03 -5.52 0.26
C THR A 103 14.27 -4.81 0.77
N GLY A 104 15.16 -4.36 -0.11
CA GLY A 104 16.43 -3.73 0.25
C GLY A 104 16.28 -2.29 0.76
N GLN A 105 15.41 -1.49 0.14
CA GLN A 105 15.27 -0.06 0.46
C GLN A 105 14.21 0.23 1.52
N LEU A 106 13.11 -0.52 1.55
CA LEU A 106 12.01 -0.28 2.49
C LEU A 106 12.01 -1.26 3.67
N ASN A 107 12.84 -2.32 3.63
CA ASN A 107 12.84 -3.39 4.62
C ASN A 107 11.46 -4.05 4.77
N ILE A 108 10.76 -4.22 3.65
CA ILE A 108 9.47 -4.92 3.55
C ILE A 108 9.71 -6.15 2.68
N ARG A 109 9.56 -7.35 3.26
CA ARG A 109 9.82 -8.59 2.53
C ARG A 109 8.74 -8.84 1.49
N ILE A 110 9.15 -8.90 0.22
CA ILE A 110 8.30 -9.28 -0.90
C ILE A 110 9.14 -10.04 -1.92
N ALA A 111 8.55 -11.04 -2.58
CA ALA A 111 9.23 -11.83 -3.60
C ALA A 111 8.35 -11.95 -4.85
N ALA A 112 8.96 -11.95 -6.04
CA ALA A 112 8.26 -12.17 -7.29
C ALA A 112 8.08 -13.66 -7.58
N HIS A 113 7.02 -14.03 -8.29
CA HIS A 113 6.90 -15.35 -8.93
C HIS A 113 7.82 -15.47 -10.16
N GLY A 114 7.91 -14.40 -10.95
CA GLY A 114 8.74 -14.34 -12.14
C GLY A 114 10.17 -13.88 -11.85
N ILE A 115 11.05 -14.10 -12.82
CA ILE A 115 12.47 -13.69 -12.77
C ILE A 115 12.79 -12.48 -13.67
N HIS A 116 11.76 -11.88 -14.30
CA HIS A 116 11.96 -10.72 -15.15
C HIS A 116 12.38 -9.51 -14.31
N ALA A 117 13.13 -8.60 -14.90
CA ALA A 117 13.58 -7.37 -14.27
C ALA A 117 12.95 -6.17 -14.97
N SER A 118 12.57 -5.18 -14.18
CA SER A 118 12.19 -3.84 -14.64
C SER A 118 13.32 -2.85 -14.41
N LEU A 119 13.33 -1.77 -15.19
CA LEU A 119 14.17 -0.61 -14.94
C LEU A 119 13.66 0.15 -13.71
N ILE A 120 14.57 0.48 -12.80
CA ILE A 120 14.34 1.38 -11.68
C ILE A 120 15.37 2.50 -11.79
N GLU A 121 14.92 3.73 -12.01
CA GLU A 121 15.80 4.83 -12.35
C GLU A 121 15.47 6.13 -11.62
N THR A 122 16.50 6.83 -11.15
CA THR A 122 16.39 8.19 -10.61
C THR A 122 16.61 9.22 -11.72
N ILE A 123 15.63 10.09 -11.95
CA ILE A 123 15.66 11.12 -12.99
C ILE A 123 16.11 12.44 -12.37
N ALA A 124 17.41 12.74 -12.53
CA ALA A 124 18.01 13.99 -12.07
C ALA A 124 17.92 15.14 -13.09
N ASP A 125 17.53 14.85 -14.33
CA ASP A 125 17.41 15.84 -15.39
C ASP A 125 16.02 16.49 -15.42
N THR A 126 15.98 17.81 -15.57
CA THR A 126 14.74 18.59 -15.57
C THR A 126 13.96 18.49 -16.87
N GLU A 127 14.63 18.29 -18.01
CA GLU A 127 13.97 18.10 -19.30
C GLU A 127 13.27 16.74 -19.35
N ARG A 128 13.97 15.67 -18.98
CA ARG A 128 13.39 14.32 -18.87
C ARG A 128 12.28 14.23 -17.83
N SER A 129 12.38 14.96 -16.72
CA SER A 129 11.27 15.09 -15.76
C SER A 129 10.02 15.72 -16.41
N ALA A 130 10.21 16.69 -17.30
CA ALA A 130 9.13 17.32 -18.08
C ALA A 130 8.49 16.33 -19.05
N THR A 131 9.31 15.54 -19.76
CA THR A 131 8.84 14.52 -20.69
C THR A 131 7.97 13.48 -19.96
N LEU A 132 8.43 12.97 -18.82
CA LEU A 132 7.65 12.04 -17.99
C LEU A 132 6.35 12.67 -17.47
N HIS A 133 6.39 13.94 -17.06
CA HIS A 133 5.19 14.66 -16.61
C HIS A 133 4.13 14.72 -17.71
N ALA A 134 4.53 15.00 -18.95
CA ALA A 134 3.64 15.08 -20.11
C ALA A 134 3.17 13.71 -20.65
N ASP A 135 3.88 12.62 -20.34
CA ASP A 135 3.58 11.28 -20.83
C ASP A 135 2.40 10.65 -20.07
N ASN A 136 1.25 10.50 -20.73
CA ASN A 136 0.05 9.90 -20.14
C ASN A 136 0.04 8.37 -20.11
N THR A 137 1.07 7.70 -20.65
CA THR A 137 1.24 6.25 -20.52
C THR A 137 1.88 5.86 -19.18
N VAL A 138 2.55 6.82 -18.52
CA VAL A 138 3.19 6.66 -17.20
C VAL A 138 2.39 7.44 -16.15
N ILE A 139 1.84 6.76 -15.16
CA ILE A 139 1.12 7.43 -14.06
C ILE A 139 2.11 8.16 -13.15
N LYS A 140 1.81 9.41 -12.77
CA LYS A 140 2.60 10.16 -11.79
C LYS A 140 2.02 9.98 -10.41
N LEU A 141 2.76 9.32 -9.52
CA LEU A 141 2.36 9.06 -8.15
C LEU A 141 3.05 10.07 -7.22
N PHE A 142 2.26 10.94 -6.59
CA PHE A 142 2.74 11.95 -5.64
C PHE A 142 2.46 11.53 -4.20
N TYR A 143 3.24 12.03 -3.23
CA TYR A 143 2.93 11.77 -1.82
C TYR A 143 1.56 12.35 -1.40
N ARG A 144 1.22 13.54 -1.93
CA ARG A 144 -0.05 14.26 -1.72
C ARG A 144 -0.23 15.31 -2.83
N GLU A 145 -1.41 15.94 -2.86
CA GLU A 145 -1.69 17.11 -3.72
C GLU A 145 -1.39 16.92 -5.23
N HIS A 146 -1.46 15.68 -5.74
CA HIS A 146 -1.16 15.38 -7.15
C HIS A 146 -1.95 16.26 -8.14
N HIS A 147 -3.21 16.58 -7.81
CA HIS A 147 -4.11 17.39 -8.64
C HIS A 147 -3.55 18.77 -9.01
N ARG A 148 -2.60 19.30 -8.23
CA ARG A 148 -1.97 20.60 -8.51
C ARG A 148 -1.04 20.58 -9.72
N TYR A 149 -0.62 19.42 -10.17
CA TYR A 149 0.40 19.29 -11.21
C TYR A 149 -0.17 19.08 -12.62
N GLY A 150 -1.49 19.01 -12.79
CA GLY A 150 -2.13 19.01 -14.12
C GLY A 150 -1.69 17.87 -15.06
N CYS A 151 -1.34 16.70 -14.53
CA CYS A 151 -0.93 15.52 -15.31
C CYS A 151 -1.72 14.27 -14.89
N TYR A 152 -1.66 13.20 -15.69
CA TYR A 152 -2.19 11.89 -15.32
C TYR A 152 -1.50 11.39 -14.04
N SER A 153 -2.19 11.52 -12.90
CA SER A 153 -1.56 11.41 -11.59
C SER A 153 -2.51 10.97 -10.48
N MET A 154 -1.94 10.43 -9.40
CA MET A 154 -2.64 10.05 -8.17
C MET A 154 -1.74 10.23 -6.96
N ASN A 155 -2.31 10.14 -5.75
CA ASN A 155 -1.51 10.03 -4.53
C ASN A 155 -1.00 8.58 -4.32
N TRP A 156 0.16 8.42 -3.69
CA TRP A 156 0.78 7.12 -3.38
C TRP A 156 -0.21 6.14 -2.72
N GLY A 157 -0.78 6.53 -1.57
CA GLY A 157 -1.73 5.66 -0.86
C GLY A 157 -3.04 5.43 -1.64
N ALA A 158 -3.53 6.44 -2.36
CA ALA A 158 -4.76 6.33 -3.13
C ALA A 158 -4.63 5.41 -4.36
N SER A 159 -3.41 5.03 -4.75
CA SER A 159 -3.19 4.06 -5.82
C SER A 159 -3.39 2.60 -5.37
N LYS A 160 -3.56 2.33 -4.07
CA LYS A 160 -3.79 0.97 -3.53
C LYS A 160 -4.99 0.30 -4.21
N GLY A 161 -4.94 -1.03 -4.33
CA GLY A 161 -5.94 -1.84 -5.04
C GLY A 161 -5.91 -1.73 -6.57
N LEU A 162 -5.37 -0.65 -7.14
CA LEU A 162 -5.27 -0.50 -8.60
C LEU A 162 -4.15 -1.37 -9.17
N ASP A 163 -4.38 -1.96 -10.34
CA ASP A 163 -3.45 -2.90 -10.96
C ASP A 163 -3.16 -2.63 -12.45
N HIS A 164 -3.73 -1.58 -13.05
CA HIS A 164 -3.67 -1.35 -14.50
C HIS A 164 -2.46 -0.52 -14.98
N PHE A 165 -1.53 -0.17 -14.08
CA PHE A 165 -0.36 0.63 -14.43
C PHE A 165 0.77 -0.24 -14.96
N GLN A 166 1.23 0.05 -16.18
CA GLN A 166 2.44 -0.57 -16.72
C GLN A 166 3.67 0.05 -16.04
N ASP A 167 3.97 1.31 -16.36
CA ASP A 167 5.11 2.05 -15.79
C ASP A 167 4.60 3.12 -14.83
N VAL A 168 5.40 3.44 -13.81
CA VAL A 168 5.07 4.47 -12.80
C VAL A 168 6.19 5.49 -12.65
N CYS A 169 5.81 6.74 -12.47
CA CYS A 169 6.70 7.83 -12.09
C CYS A 169 6.39 8.26 -10.66
N ILE A 170 7.27 7.93 -9.71
CA ILE A 170 7.12 8.24 -8.30
C ILE A 170 7.77 9.60 -8.03
N VAL A 171 6.95 10.60 -7.74
CA VAL A 171 7.37 11.97 -7.45
C VAL A 171 7.69 12.12 -5.96
N MET A 172 8.95 12.39 -5.66
CA MET A 172 9.53 12.41 -4.32
C MET A 172 9.71 13.84 -3.82
N GLY A 173 9.14 14.16 -2.65
CA GLY A 173 9.44 15.40 -1.96
C GLY A 173 10.92 15.49 -1.53
N SER A 174 11.41 16.68 -1.17
CA SER A 174 12.84 16.88 -0.87
C SER A 174 13.39 15.96 0.24
N SER A 175 12.58 15.62 1.25
CA SER A 175 13.00 14.70 2.32
C SER A 175 13.07 13.25 1.83
N HIS A 176 12.05 12.77 1.12
CA HIS A 176 12.02 11.43 0.53
C HIS A 176 13.14 11.23 -0.47
N TRP A 177 13.40 12.24 -1.32
CA TRP A 177 14.48 12.21 -2.30
C TRP A 177 15.86 12.06 -1.65
N LYS A 178 16.13 12.80 -0.56
CA LYS A 178 17.39 12.66 0.21
C LYS A 178 17.58 11.27 0.79
N LEU A 179 16.50 10.64 1.28
CA LEU A 179 16.57 9.28 1.84
C LEU A 179 16.76 8.24 0.73
N LEU A 180 16.11 8.41 -0.43
CA LEU A 180 16.32 7.57 -1.61
C LEU A 180 17.79 7.60 -2.05
N THR A 181 18.38 8.79 -2.22
CA THR A 181 19.77 8.91 -2.68
C THR A 181 20.80 8.40 -1.68
N ARG A 182 20.47 8.38 -0.38
CA ARG A 182 21.30 7.81 0.69
C ARG A 182 21.05 6.33 0.95
N GLN A 183 20.07 5.72 0.30
CA GLN A 183 19.61 4.35 0.56
C GLN A 183 19.11 4.15 2.01
N GLU A 184 18.46 5.17 2.56
CA GLU A 184 17.97 5.23 3.94
C GLU A 184 16.43 5.20 4.01
N LEU A 185 15.74 4.78 2.95
CA LEU A 185 14.26 4.80 2.90
C LEU A 185 13.59 3.95 3.98
N ALA A 186 14.28 2.93 4.52
CA ALA A 186 13.79 2.11 5.62
C ALA A 186 13.54 2.92 6.92
N THR A 187 14.19 4.08 7.06
CA THR A 187 14.04 5.01 8.20
C THR A 187 12.77 5.88 8.11
N LEU A 188 12.05 5.83 6.99
CA LEU A 188 10.80 6.57 6.83
C LEU A 188 9.80 6.16 7.93
N PRO A 189 9.00 7.11 8.46
CA PRO A 189 7.90 6.78 9.34
C PRO A 189 6.97 5.75 8.69
N PRO A 190 6.38 4.80 9.45
CA PRO A 190 5.56 3.71 8.89
C PRO A 190 4.52 4.18 7.88
N SER A 191 3.75 5.23 8.20
CA SER A 191 2.74 5.79 7.28
C SER A 191 3.33 6.23 5.92
N SER A 192 4.49 6.86 5.92
CA SER A 192 5.12 7.29 4.66
C SER A 192 5.79 6.15 3.92
N ARG A 193 6.37 5.19 4.65
CA ARG A 193 7.03 4.00 4.10
C ARG A 193 6.02 3.08 3.43
N ASN A 194 4.88 2.84 4.08
CA ASN A 194 3.77 2.03 3.57
C ASN A 194 3.19 2.63 2.28
N ARG A 195 2.97 3.96 2.25
CA ARG A 195 2.53 4.65 1.02
C ARG A 195 3.53 4.52 -0.11
N LEU A 196 4.83 4.64 0.17
CA LEU A 196 5.86 4.44 -0.85
C LEU A 196 5.90 2.99 -1.35
N TYR A 197 5.71 2.01 -0.46
CA TYR A 197 5.58 0.61 -0.83
C TYR A 197 4.37 0.37 -1.75
N VAL A 198 3.20 0.97 -1.44
CA VAL A 198 2.05 0.94 -2.35
C VAL A 198 2.43 1.51 -3.73
N ALA A 199 3.06 2.68 -3.78
CA ALA A 199 3.45 3.32 -5.04
C ALA A 199 4.43 2.47 -5.87
N CYS A 200 5.44 1.86 -5.23
CA CYS A 200 6.39 0.96 -5.91
C CYS A 200 5.69 -0.32 -6.41
N SER A 201 4.83 -0.92 -5.60
CA SER A 201 4.12 -2.16 -5.93
C SER A 201 3.04 -2.01 -7.00
N ARG A 202 2.78 -0.79 -7.47
CA ARG A 202 1.87 -0.52 -8.59
C ARG A 202 2.50 -0.74 -9.96
N ALA A 203 3.82 -0.77 -10.06
CA ALA A 203 4.50 -0.98 -11.32
C ALA A 203 4.46 -2.46 -11.75
N ARG A 204 3.89 -2.74 -12.93
CA ARG A 204 4.12 -4.01 -13.65
C ARG A 204 5.44 -3.98 -14.43
N GLY A 205 5.82 -2.79 -14.90
CA GLY A 205 7.03 -2.47 -15.64
C GLY A 205 7.96 -1.59 -14.81
N ASN A 206 8.36 -0.46 -15.38
CA ASN A 206 9.44 0.38 -14.90
C ASN A 206 9.01 1.36 -13.80
N ILE A 207 9.97 1.72 -12.94
CA ILE A 207 9.82 2.76 -11.92
C ILE A 207 10.78 3.89 -12.22
N TYR A 208 10.25 5.11 -12.33
CA TYR A 208 11.03 6.33 -12.43
C TYR A 208 10.84 7.17 -11.17
N PHE A 209 11.92 7.49 -10.46
CA PHE A 209 11.88 8.43 -9.34
C PHE A 209 12.24 9.83 -9.82
N VAL A 210 11.35 10.80 -9.58
CA VAL A 210 11.56 12.22 -9.95
C VAL A 210 11.48 13.10 -8.71
N PRO A 211 12.40 14.06 -8.50
CA PRO A 211 12.26 15.00 -7.39
C PRO A 211 11.16 16.02 -7.73
N GLU A 212 10.24 16.25 -6.77
CA GLU A 212 9.12 17.18 -6.92
C GLU A 212 9.56 18.60 -7.30
N THR A 213 10.77 19.00 -6.89
CA THR A 213 11.37 20.29 -7.26
C THR A 213 11.47 20.50 -8.76
N HIS A 214 11.63 19.45 -9.57
CA HIS A 214 11.67 19.55 -11.03
C HIS A 214 10.28 19.81 -11.65
N LEU A 215 9.22 19.45 -10.93
CA LEU A 215 7.84 19.59 -11.40
C LEU A 215 7.16 20.86 -10.87
N ARG A 216 7.81 21.63 -10.00
CA ARG A 216 7.24 22.85 -9.39
C ARG A 216 6.74 23.87 -10.40
N ARG A 217 7.36 23.97 -11.58
CA ARG A 217 6.92 24.87 -12.66
C ARG A 217 5.54 24.52 -13.24
N PHE A 218 5.05 23.30 -13.01
CA PHE A 218 3.73 22.82 -13.45
C PHE A 218 2.68 22.88 -12.33
N ARG A 219 3.06 23.35 -11.14
CA ARG A 219 2.15 23.41 -9.99
C ARG A 219 1.25 24.65 -10.12
N ASN A 220 -0.06 24.40 -10.18
CA ASN A 220 -1.11 25.41 -10.07
C ASN A 220 -1.31 25.88 -8.62
#